data_AF-A0A821KW20-F1
#
_entry.id   AF-A0A821KW20-F1
#
_cell.length_a   1.000
_cell.length_b   1.000
_cell.length_c   1.000
_cell.angle_alpha   90.00
_cell.angle_beta   90.00
_cell.angle_gamma   90.00
#
_symmetry.space_group_name_H-M   'P 1'
#
loop_
_entity.id
_entity.type
_entity.pdbx_description
1 polymer ?
#
loop_
_entity_poly.entity_id
_entity_poly.type
_entity_poly.pdbx_seq_one_letter_code
_entity_poly.pdbx_strand_id
1 'polypeptide(L)'
;MNTPFHHITQSKDYILSIGFHRLILFFVLLLVIFLTFYLSQVQFLEFKISVYGNSNKRQSFTNQTDTLSQSDKIVVISHAYENLDWLNLLDDEQIPYIVYTRSPNPLAHHRKLRINKGRDPAAYLRYIIDHYSNLPLSVAFVHGHRTSYHQENPSDIVTALRALQWHKYNYMPLTIRLTHHTFKANSSDLQERVNYELWEDVLQKELGPPPELGIVTHCCATFAIKREAILAHPAIFYSDILDYI
;
A
#
# COMPACT_ATOMS: atom_id res chain seq x y z
N MET A 1 48.32 -16.01 78.54
CA MET A 1 47.05 -16.71 78.32
C MET A 1 46.18 -15.84 77.41
N ASN A 2 45.79 -16.41 76.27
CA ASN A 2 44.71 -15.99 75.36
C ASN A 2 44.77 -14.59 74.71
N THR A 3 45.47 -14.51 73.58
CA THR A 3 44.98 -13.80 72.38
C THR A 3 44.40 -14.87 71.45
N PRO A 4 43.24 -14.67 70.80
CA PRO A 4 43.19 -13.79 69.62
C PRO A 4 41.82 -13.10 69.39
N PHE A 5 41.79 -12.12 68.48
CA PHE A 5 40.93 -12.10 67.29
C PHE A 5 41.16 -10.78 66.54
N HIS A 6 42.11 -10.81 65.60
CA HIS A 6 42.18 -9.85 64.51
C HIS A 6 41.09 -10.23 63.51
N HIS A 7 40.10 -9.36 63.28
CA HIS A 7 39.29 -9.42 62.07
C HIS A 7 38.69 -8.05 61.75
N ILE A 8 38.65 -7.75 60.44
CA ILE A 8 37.90 -6.68 59.76
C ILE A 8 38.69 -5.36 59.51
N THR A 9 39.67 -5.42 58.60
CA THR A 9 40.09 -4.24 57.82
C THR A 9 40.23 -4.51 56.30
N GLN A 10 39.88 -5.70 55.81
CA GLN A 10 40.03 -6.05 54.38
C GLN A 10 38.73 -5.95 53.55
N SER A 11 37.55 -5.75 54.17
CA SER A 11 36.27 -5.80 53.45
C SER A 11 35.81 -4.46 52.85
N LYS A 12 36.33 -3.32 53.32
CA LYS A 12 35.87 -1.99 52.87
C LYS A 12 36.42 -1.62 51.48
N ASP A 13 37.66 -2.00 51.18
CA ASP A 13 38.29 -1.67 49.88
C ASP A 13 37.78 -2.57 48.73
N TYR A 14 37.38 -3.81 49.04
CA TYR A 14 36.81 -4.74 48.06
C TYR A 14 35.43 -4.30 47.57
N ILE A 15 34.59 -3.75 48.45
CA ILE A 15 33.23 -3.30 48.11
C ILE A 15 33.26 -2.00 47.29
N LEU A 16 34.23 -1.11 47.53
CA LEU A 16 34.44 0.12 46.74
C LEU A 16 34.96 -0.17 45.32
N SER A 17 35.89 -1.13 45.17
CA SER A 17 36.49 -1.51 43.88
C SER A 17 35.49 -2.16 42.91
N ILE A 18 34.58 -3.02 43.43
CA ILE A 18 33.55 -3.70 42.64
C ILE A 18 32.51 -2.71 42.10
N GLY A 19 32.18 -1.67 42.87
CA GLY A 19 31.28 -0.60 42.44
C GLY A 19 31.87 0.23 41.29
N PHE A 20 33.17 0.56 41.38
CA PHE A 20 33.85 1.36 40.37
C PHE A 20 34.02 0.64 39.02
N HIS A 21 34.39 -0.65 39.05
CA HIS A 21 34.48 -1.46 37.82
C HIS A 21 33.12 -1.59 37.11
N ARG A 22 32.03 -1.80 37.86
CA ARG A 22 30.67 -1.87 37.29
C ARG A 22 30.24 -0.54 36.70
N LEU A 23 30.63 0.58 37.32
CA LEU A 23 30.37 1.92 36.81
C LEU A 23 31.14 2.18 35.50
N ILE A 24 32.42 1.80 35.43
CA ILE A 24 33.21 1.89 34.20
C ILE A 24 32.59 1.05 33.09
N LEU A 25 32.23 -0.21 33.37
CA LEU A 25 31.60 -1.10 32.39
C LEU A 25 30.26 -0.54 31.88
N PHE A 26 29.47 0.10 32.76
CA PHE A 26 28.23 0.77 32.39
C PHE A 26 28.47 1.95 31.43
N PHE A 27 29.47 2.80 31.72
CA PHE A 27 29.81 3.91 30.83
C PHE A 27 30.41 3.45 29.50
N VAL A 28 31.19 2.37 29.49
CA VAL A 28 31.70 1.75 28.25
C VAL A 28 30.54 1.21 27.42
N LEU A 29 29.56 0.55 28.04
CA LEU A 29 28.37 0.06 27.33
C LEU A 29 27.56 1.21 26.71
N LEU A 30 27.33 2.29 27.47
CA LEU A 30 26.64 3.48 26.95
C LEU A 30 27.41 4.12 25.79
N LEU A 31 28.75 4.19 25.88
CA LEU A 31 29.59 4.70 24.80
C LEU A 31 29.46 3.82 23.55
N VAL A 32 29.48 2.49 23.69
CA VAL A 32 29.30 1.56 22.56
C VAL A 32 27.92 1.73 21.92
N ILE A 33 26.85 1.83 22.72
CA ILE A 33 25.48 2.06 22.20
C ILE A 33 25.40 3.41 21.46
N PHE A 34 26.01 4.46 22.02
CA PHE A 34 26.03 5.77 21.38
C PHE A 34 26.83 5.75 20.08
N LEU A 35 27.97 5.03 20.05
CA LEU A 35 28.81 4.89 18.87
C LEU A 35 28.10 4.09 17.77
N THR A 36 27.42 2.98 18.11
CA THR A 36 26.66 2.19 17.14
C THR A 36 25.46 2.97 16.60
N PHE A 37 24.76 3.71 17.46
CA PHE A 37 23.71 4.63 17.04
C PHE A 37 24.26 5.71 16.09
N TYR A 38 25.35 6.39 16.45
CA TYR A 38 25.99 7.39 15.61
C TYR A 38 26.43 6.82 14.25
N LEU A 39 27.08 5.66 14.23
CA LEU A 39 27.49 4.98 13.00
C LEU A 39 26.30 4.61 12.11
N SER A 40 25.18 4.15 12.68
CA SER A 40 23.95 3.90 11.92
C SER A 40 23.35 5.17 11.29
N GLN A 41 23.44 6.32 11.99
CA GLN A 41 22.99 7.60 11.45
C GLN A 41 23.89 8.06 10.29
N VAL A 42 25.20 7.84 10.38
CA VAL A 42 26.15 8.15 9.30
C VAL A 42 25.89 7.28 8.08
N GLN A 43 25.72 5.95 8.23
CA GLN A 43 25.37 5.06 7.13
C GLN A 43 24.02 5.43 6.49
N PHE A 44 23.04 5.83 7.30
CA PHE A 44 21.75 6.30 6.80
C PHE A 44 21.86 7.62 6.02
N LEU A 45 22.77 8.51 6.45
CA LEU A 45 23.05 9.75 5.72
C LEU A 45 23.79 9.47 4.40
N GLU A 46 24.78 8.58 4.38
CA GLU A 46 25.45 8.14 3.15
C GLU A 46 24.48 7.47 2.17
N PHE A 47 23.55 6.64 2.67
CA PHE A 47 22.49 6.06 1.87
C PHE A 47 21.58 7.14 1.26
N LYS A 48 21.17 8.14 2.07
CA LYS A 48 20.40 9.29 1.57
C LYS A 48 21.17 10.10 0.52
N ILE A 49 22.46 10.33 0.72
CA ILE A 49 23.32 11.03 -0.24
C ILE A 49 23.50 10.21 -1.51
N SER A 50 23.63 8.89 -1.42
CA SER A 50 23.69 8.00 -2.59
C SER A 50 22.38 8.05 -3.39
N VAL A 51 21.23 7.95 -2.71
CA VAL A 51 19.90 8.06 -3.33
C VAL A 51 19.67 9.45 -3.96
N TYR A 52 20.10 10.53 -3.29
CA TYR A 52 20.04 11.90 -3.86
C TYR A 52 21.12 12.16 -4.92
N GLY A 53 22.27 11.51 -4.86
CA GLY A 53 23.35 11.64 -5.85
C GLY A 53 22.97 10.94 -7.16
N ASN A 54 22.22 9.83 -7.08
CA ASN A 54 21.72 9.11 -8.24
C ASN A 54 20.51 9.79 -8.90
N SER A 55 19.81 10.70 -8.22
CA SER A 55 18.69 11.46 -8.78
C SER A 55 19.12 12.62 -9.70
N ASN A 56 20.42 12.92 -9.79
CA ASN A 56 20.97 13.93 -10.70
C ASN A 56 21.23 13.44 -12.13
N LYS A 57 20.88 12.18 -12.47
CA LYS A 57 20.62 11.81 -13.87
C LYS A 57 19.25 12.37 -14.28
N ARG A 58 19.18 13.69 -14.44
CA ARG A 58 18.11 14.37 -15.18
C ARG A 58 18.08 13.80 -16.60
N GLN A 59 17.17 12.88 -16.88
CA GLN A 59 16.56 12.84 -18.20
C GLN A 59 15.83 14.17 -18.37
N SER A 60 16.31 14.96 -19.32
CA SER A 60 15.63 16.14 -19.82
C SER A 60 14.23 15.76 -20.28
N PHE A 61 13.24 16.02 -19.44
CA PHE A 61 11.83 15.93 -19.81
C PHE A 61 11.49 17.14 -20.70
N THR A 62 11.95 17.10 -21.95
CA THR A 62 11.53 18.03 -23.01
C THR A 62 10.37 17.40 -23.75
N ASN A 63 9.18 18.00 -23.61
CA ASN A 63 8.00 17.88 -24.46
C ASN A 63 7.70 16.48 -25.02
N GLN A 64 7.20 15.60 -24.15
CA GLN A 64 6.65 14.30 -24.54
C GLN A 64 5.12 14.34 -24.46
N THR A 65 4.51 15.27 -25.21
CA THR A 65 3.07 15.25 -25.51
C THR A 65 2.75 14.50 -26.80
N ASP A 66 3.75 14.03 -27.55
CA ASP A 66 3.54 13.24 -28.75
C ASP A 66 4.30 11.91 -28.66
N THR A 67 3.56 10.80 -28.66
CA THR A 67 4.01 9.41 -28.85
C THR A 67 4.71 8.70 -27.67
N LEU A 68 4.10 8.69 -26.49
CA LEU A 68 4.04 7.41 -25.79
C LEU A 68 3.08 6.54 -26.63
N SER A 69 3.59 5.50 -27.28
CA SER A 69 2.75 4.35 -27.65
C SER A 69 2.05 3.94 -26.35
N GLN A 70 0.80 4.36 -26.18
CA GLN A 70 0.10 4.23 -24.91
C GLN A 70 0.05 2.74 -24.58
N SER A 71 0.78 2.33 -23.52
CA SER A 71 0.85 0.94 -23.13
C SER A 71 -0.55 0.34 -23.12
N ASP A 72 -0.70 -0.85 -23.71
CA ASP A 72 -1.97 -1.54 -23.79
C ASP A 72 -2.53 -1.94 -22.41
N LYS A 73 -1.68 -1.95 -21.38
CA LYS A 73 -2.02 -2.28 -20.00
C LYS A 73 -1.38 -1.34 -18.99
N ILE A 74 -1.95 -1.29 -17.79
CA ILE A 74 -1.38 -0.60 -16.62
C ILE A 74 -1.83 -1.27 -15.32
N VAL A 75 -1.03 -1.11 -14.26
CA VAL A 75 -1.41 -1.44 -12.88
C VAL A 75 -1.71 -0.15 -12.09
N VAL A 76 -2.86 -0.09 -11.43
CA VAL A 76 -3.29 1.02 -10.57
C VAL A 76 -3.27 0.55 -9.12
N ILE A 77 -2.47 1.22 -8.30
CA ILE A 77 -2.25 0.85 -6.91
C ILE A 77 -2.98 1.81 -5.98
N SER A 78 -3.83 1.27 -5.11
CA SER A 78 -4.37 1.99 -3.94
C SER A 78 -3.39 1.87 -2.78
N HIS A 79 -2.80 3.00 -2.36
CA HIS A 79 -1.77 3.04 -1.33
C HIS A 79 -2.16 3.94 -0.14
N ALA A 80 -1.94 3.45 1.08
CA ALA A 80 -2.03 4.23 2.31
C ALA A 80 -0.69 4.27 3.07
N TYR A 81 -0.26 3.13 3.60
CA TYR A 81 0.89 3.02 4.51
C TYR A 81 1.78 1.81 4.22
N GLU A 82 1.44 1.04 3.19
CA GLU A 82 2.11 -0.20 2.83
C GLU A 82 3.54 0.06 2.30
N ASN A 83 4.43 -0.92 2.46
CA ASN A 83 5.72 -0.91 1.78
C ASN A 83 5.52 -1.21 0.29
N LEU A 84 6.05 -0.34 -0.57
CA LEU A 84 5.92 -0.42 -2.03
C LEU A 84 7.22 -0.83 -2.74
N ASP A 85 8.24 -1.35 -2.03
CA ASP A 85 9.55 -1.69 -2.62
C ASP A 85 9.44 -2.77 -3.71
N TRP A 86 8.34 -3.53 -3.70
CA TRP A 86 8.03 -4.52 -4.71
C TRP A 86 7.71 -3.92 -6.08
N LEU A 87 7.39 -2.62 -6.17
CA LEU A 87 7.18 -1.93 -7.44
C LEU A 87 8.43 -1.92 -8.32
N ASN A 88 9.62 -2.02 -7.73
CA ASN A 88 10.88 -2.18 -8.47
C ASN A 88 10.84 -3.40 -9.41
N LEU A 89 10.09 -4.46 -9.04
CA LEU A 89 9.90 -5.63 -9.90
C LEU A 89 9.05 -5.31 -11.14
N LEU A 90 8.08 -4.40 -11.02
CA LEU A 90 7.30 -3.93 -12.16
C LEU A 90 8.15 -3.02 -13.06
N ASP A 91 9.01 -2.18 -12.46
CA ASP A 91 9.98 -1.36 -13.20
C ASP A 91 10.95 -2.24 -14.01
N ASP A 92 11.53 -3.26 -13.39
CA ASP A 92 12.42 -4.24 -14.04
C ASP A 92 11.73 -4.96 -15.22
N GLU A 93 10.43 -5.26 -15.07
CA GLU A 93 9.61 -5.92 -16.09
C GLU A 93 8.97 -4.94 -17.09
N GLN A 94 9.22 -3.64 -16.94
CA GLN A 94 8.63 -2.58 -17.76
C GLN A 94 7.08 -2.64 -17.77
N ILE A 95 6.47 -3.07 -16.67
CA ILE A 95 5.02 -3.03 -16.48
C ILE A 95 4.67 -1.64 -15.95
N PRO A 96 3.96 -0.81 -16.72
CA PRO A 96 3.63 0.53 -16.27
C PRO A 96 2.63 0.47 -15.12
N TYR A 97 2.82 1.38 -14.16
CA TYR A 97 1.93 1.51 -13.03
C TYR A 97 1.72 2.96 -12.61
N ILE A 98 0.65 3.17 -11.85
CA ILE A 98 0.35 4.45 -11.20
C ILE A 98 -0.11 4.22 -9.77
N VAL A 99 0.43 5.00 -8.84
CA VAL A 99 0.09 4.92 -7.42
C VAL A 99 -0.83 6.08 -7.07
N TYR A 100 -2.05 5.76 -6.64
CA TYR A 100 -2.93 6.71 -5.97
C TYR A 100 -2.81 6.50 -4.47
N THR A 101 -2.58 7.59 -3.74
CA THR A 101 -2.29 7.51 -2.32
C THR A 101 -3.15 8.42 -1.46
N ARG A 102 -3.51 7.89 -0.30
CA ARG A 102 -4.12 8.62 0.83
C ARG A 102 -3.12 8.89 1.96
N SER A 103 -1.84 8.58 1.76
CA SER A 103 -0.77 8.90 2.70
C SER A 103 -0.73 10.41 2.97
N PRO A 104 -0.53 10.85 4.22
CA PRO A 104 -0.29 12.26 4.52
C PRO A 104 1.01 12.77 3.86
N ASN A 105 1.98 11.88 3.63
CA ASN A 105 3.30 12.15 3.08
C ASN A 105 3.51 11.41 1.74
N PRO A 106 2.83 11.83 0.65
CA PRO A 106 3.00 11.18 -0.65
C PRO A 106 4.41 11.41 -1.21
N LEU A 107 4.96 10.41 -1.89
CA LEU A 107 6.15 10.60 -2.72
C LEU A 107 5.80 11.46 -3.95
N ALA A 108 6.79 12.15 -4.52
CA ALA A 108 6.57 13.10 -5.62
C ALA A 108 5.89 12.48 -6.85
N HIS A 109 6.09 11.19 -7.11
CA HIS A 109 5.48 10.48 -8.23
C HIS A 109 4.11 9.87 -7.89
N HIS A 110 3.68 9.86 -6.62
CA HIS A 110 2.34 9.39 -6.22
C HIS A 110 1.27 10.44 -6.49
N ARG A 111 0.07 10.00 -6.88
CA ARG A 111 -1.12 10.85 -7.03
C ARG A 111 -1.88 10.92 -5.71
N LYS A 112 -1.85 12.07 -5.04
CA LYS A 112 -2.58 12.26 -3.78
C LYS A 112 -4.09 12.34 -4.02
N LEU A 113 -4.85 11.52 -3.31
CA LEU A 113 -6.31 11.63 -3.27
C LEU A 113 -6.72 12.82 -2.39
N ARG A 114 -7.65 13.63 -2.90
CA ARG A 114 -8.14 14.83 -2.19
C ARG A 114 -8.98 14.48 -0.96
N ILE A 115 -9.64 13.32 -0.98
CA ILE A 115 -10.59 12.89 0.03
C ILE A 115 -10.17 11.50 0.53
N ASN A 116 -10.05 11.33 1.84
CA ASN A 116 -9.76 10.05 2.48
C ASN A 116 -11.06 9.31 2.85
N LYS A 117 -11.99 9.19 1.91
CA LYS A 117 -13.26 8.49 2.08
C LYS A 117 -13.33 7.34 1.05
N GLY A 118 -14.12 6.30 1.34
CA GLY A 118 -14.28 5.16 0.44
C GLY A 118 -13.11 4.15 0.30
N ARG A 119 -11.98 4.28 1.01
CA ARG A 119 -10.81 3.37 0.91
C ARG A 119 -10.37 3.13 -0.55
N ASP A 120 -10.08 1.90 -0.95
CA ASP A 120 -9.50 1.55 -2.26
C ASP A 120 -10.36 1.95 -3.46
N PRO A 121 -11.71 1.82 -3.41
CA PRO A 121 -12.60 2.35 -4.46
C PRO A 121 -12.27 3.78 -4.90
N ALA A 122 -11.92 4.68 -3.98
CA ALA A 122 -11.61 6.06 -4.32
C ALA A 122 -10.39 6.21 -5.25
N ALA A 123 -9.37 5.35 -5.08
CA ALA A 123 -8.22 5.33 -5.98
C ALA A 123 -8.60 4.87 -7.39
N TYR A 124 -9.41 3.82 -7.48
CA TYR A 124 -9.77 3.19 -8.75
C TYR A 124 -10.73 4.07 -9.55
N LEU A 125 -11.77 4.60 -8.90
CA LEU A 125 -12.71 5.54 -9.50
C LEU A 125 -11.98 6.79 -9.99
N ARG A 126 -11.06 7.32 -9.18
CA ARG A 126 -10.27 8.47 -9.57
C ARG A 126 -9.45 8.22 -10.84
N TYR A 127 -8.77 7.07 -10.92
CA TYR A 127 -8.06 6.67 -12.14
C TYR A 127 -9.00 6.57 -13.35
N ILE A 128 -10.14 5.90 -13.19
CA ILE A 128 -11.13 5.76 -14.27
C ILE A 128 -11.57 7.14 -14.78
N ILE A 129 -11.89 8.06 -13.88
CA ILE A 129 -12.35 9.42 -14.22
C ILE A 129 -11.22 10.21 -14.91
N ASP A 130 -10.02 10.23 -14.33
CA ASP A 130 -8.87 10.99 -14.87
C ASP A 130 -8.46 10.52 -16.28
N HIS A 131 -8.72 9.25 -16.59
CA HIS A 131 -8.26 8.60 -17.82
C HIS A 131 -9.40 8.12 -18.73
N TYR A 132 -10.66 8.45 -18.46
CA TYR A 132 -11.83 7.83 -19.10
C TYR A 132 -11.77 7.85 -20.63
N SER A 133 -11.34 8.97 -21.22
CA SER A 133 -11.21 9.13 -22.69
C SER A 133 -9.98 8.43 -23.30
N ASN A 134 -9.00 8.08 -22.46
CA ASN A 134 -7.69 7.56 -22.87
C ASN A 134 -7.29 6.33 -22.04
N LEU A 135 -8.24 5.48 -21.65
CA LEU A 135 -7.96 4.25 -20.91
C LEU A 135 -7.05 3.32 -21.73
N PRO A 136 -6.15 2.52 -21.14
CA PRO A 136 -5.45 1.44 -21.86
C PRO A 136 -6.44 0.31 -22.23
N LEU A 137 -6.01 -0.74 -22.95
CA LEU A 137 -6.88 -1.90 -23.27
C LEU A 137 -7.26 -2.69 -22.01
N SER A 138 -6.39 -2.72 -21.00
CA SER A 138 -6.70 -3.33 -19.71
C SER A 138 -6.05 -2.61 -18.54
N VAL A 139 -6.72 -2.65 -17.40
CA VAL A 139 -6.28 -2.03 -16.15
C VAL A 139 -6.33 -3.10 -15.06
N ALA A 140 -5.25 -3.29 -14.32
CA ALA A 140 -5.28 -4.08 -13.08
C ALA A 140 -5.34 -3.14 -11.89
N PHE A 141 -6.35 -3.29 -11.04
CA PHE A 141 -6.53 -2.54 -9.80
C PHE A 141 -6.08 -3.42 -8.63
N VAL A 142 -5.14 -2.92 -7.84
CA VAL A 142 -4.52 -3.69 -6.75
C VAL A 142 -4.29 -2.82 -5.50
N HIS A 143 -4.19 -3.47 -4.35
CA HIS A 143 -3.73 -2.84 -3.12
C HIS A 143 -2.22 -2.57 -3.13
N GLY A 144 -1.77 -1.67 -2.26
CA GLY A 144 -0.35 -1.38 -2.07
C GLY A 144 0.48 -2.51 -1.48
N HIS A 145 -0.12 -3.46 -0.77
CA HIS A 145 0.63 -4.55 -0.16
C HIS A 145 0.96 -5.64 -1.19
N ARG A 146 2.20 -6.16 -1.15
CA ARG A 146 2.61 -7.31 -1.97
C ARG A 146 1.90 -8.59 -1.55
N THR A 147 1.83 -8.81 -0.24
CA THR A 147 1.22 -9.97 0.39
C THR A 147 0.30 -9.54 1.53
N SER A 148 -0.80 -10.26 1.72
CA SER A 148 -1.76 -10.01 2.80
C SER A 148 -2.58 -11.26 3.11
N TYR A 149 -3.14 -11.32 4.32
CA TYR A 149 -4.01 -12.42 4.79
C TYR A 149 -5.25 -12.64 3.91
N HIS A 150 -5.65 -11.63 3.15
CA HIS A 150 -6.84 -11.66 2.30
C HIS A 150 -6.53 -11.80 0.81
N GLN A 151 -5.25 -11.95 0.44
CA GLN A 151 -4.82 -12.35 -0.90
C GLN A 151 -4.67 -13.87 -0.90
N GLU A 152 -5.60 -14.56 -1.54
CA GLU A 152 -5.58 -16.02 -1.63
C GLU A 152 -5.39 -16.49 -3.06
N ASN A 153 -4.40 -17.38 -3.22
CA ASN A 153 -4.08 -18.15 -4.42
C ASN A 153 -4.00 -17.31 -5.71
N PRO A 154 -2.89 -16.57 -5.92
CA PRO A 154 -1.69 -16.51 -5.09
C PRO A 154 -1.80 -15.46 -3.97
N SER A 155 -1.00 -15.63 -2.90
CA SER A 155 -0.88 -14.64 -1.83
C SER A 155 0.05 -13.48 -2.17
N ASP A 156 0.82 -13.59 -3.26
CA ASP A 156 1.72 -12.55 -3.76
C ASP A 156 1.11 -11.91 -5.02
N ILE A 157 0.82 -10.61 -4.95
CA ILE A 157 0.22 -9.86 -6.04
C ILE A 157 1.09 -9.83 -7.30
N VAL A 158 2.42 -9.84 -7.16
CA VAL A 158 3.34 -9.87 -8.31
C VAL A 158 3.20 -11.18 -9.06
N THR A 159 3.02 -12.29 -8.32
CA THR A 159 2.74 -13.60 -8.92
C THR A 159 1.42 -13.58 -9.68
N ALA A 160 0.36 -12.97 -9.13
CA ALA A 160 -0.92 -12.83 -9.81
C ALA A 160 -0.81 -11.99 -11.09
N LEU A 161 -0.12 -10.85 -11.03
CA LEU A 161 0.08 -9.94 -12.17
C LEU A 161 0.87 -10.59 -13.31
N ARG A 162 1.89 -11.40 -12.99
CA ARG A 162 2.66 -12.16 -13.99
C ARG A 162 1.84 -13.27 -14.64
N ALA A 163 0.93 -13.89 -13.89
CA ALA A 163 0.04 -14.94 -14.40
C ALA A 163 -1.16 -14.39 -15.19
N LEU A 164 -1.40 -13.08 -15.12
CA LEU A 164 -2.55 -12.43 -15.73
C LEU A 164 -2.54 -12.59 -17.26
N GLN A 165 -3.59 -13.20 -17.79
CA GLN A 165 -3.85 -13.25 -19.23
C GLN A 165 -4.49 -11.92 -19.66
N TRP A 166 -3.66 -10.89 -19.80
CA TRP A 166 -4.09 -9.54 -20.19
C TRP A 166 -5.00 -9.56 -21.42
N HIS A 167 -6.01 -8.69 -21.42
CA HIS A 167 -6.98 -8.51 -22.51
C HIS A 167 -7.91 -9.69 -22.82
N LYS A 168 -7.75 -10.84 -22.14
CA LYS A 168 -8.52 -12.07 -22.42
C LYS A 168 -9.97 -12.01 -21.97
N TYR A 169 -10.24 -11.47 -20.77
CA TYR A 169 -11.58 -11.40 -20.20
C TYR A 169 -11.93 -9.98 -19.79
N ASN A 170 -13.20 -9.61 -19.90
CA ASN A 170 -13.69 -8.29 -19.51
C ASN A 170 -13.43 -7.98 -18.03
N TYR A 171 -13.49 -8.99 -17.17
CA TYR A 171 -13.19 -8.91 -15.74
C TYR A 171 -12.45 -10.19 -15.33
N MET A 172 -11.37 -10.05 -14.57
CA MET A 172 -10.63 -11.16 -13.98
C MET A 172 -10.27 -10.83 -12.52
N PRO A 173 -10.82 -11.56 -11.53
CA PRO A 173 -10.38 -11.42 -10.15
C PRO A 173 -8.95 -11.96 -10.00
N LEU A 174 -8.13 -11.29 -9.18
CA LEU A 174 -6.76 -11.71 -8.88
C LEU A 174 -6.66 -12.45 -7.53
N THR A 175 -7.80 -12.73 -6.91
CA THR A 175 -7.92 -13.58 -5.72
C THR A 175 -9.09 -14.54 -5.86
N ILE A 176 -9.03 -15.70 -5.23
CA ILE A 176 -10.08 -16.71 -5.32
C ILE A 176 -11.12 -16.64 -4.20
N ARG A 177 -10.87 -15.85 -3.14
CA ARG A 177 -11.75 -15.81 -1.97
C ARG A 177 -13.10 -15.22 -2.34
N LEU A 178 -14.16 -16.02 -2.25
CA LEU A 178 -15.52 -15.56 -2.52
C LEU A 178 -16.14 -14.88 -1.29
N THR A 179 -16.90 -13.82 -1.53
CA THR A 179 -17.68 -13.08 -0.54
C THR A 179 -19.11 -12.88 -1.04
N HIS A 180 -20.06 -13.04 -0.14
CA HIS A 180 -21.47 -12.80 -0.39
C HIS A 180 -21.85 -11.43 0.18
N HIS A 181 -22.49 -10.60 -0.64
CA HIS A 181 -22.99 -9.29 -0.23
C HIS A 181 -24.49 -9.21 -0.49
N THR A 182 -25.25 -8.87 0.54
CA THR A 182 -26.68 -8.59 0.41
C THR A 182 -26.96 -7.11 0.59
N PHE A 183 -28.12 -6.67 0.10
CA PHE A 183 -28.56 -5.28 0.10
C PHE A 183 -29.89 -5.22 0.84
N LYS A 184 -29.87 -4.83 2.12
CA LYS A 184 -31.06 -4.84 2.97
C LYS A 184 -31.13 -3.57 3.81
N ALA A 185 -32.17 -2.75 3.57
CA ALA A 185 -32.42 -1.53 4.34
C ALA A 185 -32.53 -1.77 5.85
N ASN A 186 -33.24 -2.85 6.24
CA ASN A 186 -33.56 -3.17 7.64
C ASN A 186 -32.72 -4.35 8.16
N SER A 187 -31.42 -4.39 7.87
CA SER A 187 -30.51 -5.40 8.43
C SER A 187 -29.90 -4.94 9.75
N SER A 188 -29.57 -5.87 10.66
CA SER A 188 -28.70 -5.57 11.81
C SER A 188 -27.24 -5.35 11.39
N ASP A 189 -26.82 -5.90 10.25
CA ASP A 189 -25.48 -5.71 9.70
C ASP A 189 -25.34 -4.31 9.09
N LEU A 190 -24.38 -3.53 9.58
CA LEU A 190 -24.08 -2.20 9.08
C LEU A 190 -23.67 -2.21 7.61
N GLN A 191 -22.90 -3.22 7.18
CA GLN A 191 -22.41 -3.30 5.81
C GLN A 191 -23.56 -3.56 4.83
N GLU A 192 -24.54 -4.39 5.19
CA GLU A 192 -25.72 -4.64 4.35
C GLU A 192 -26.58 -3.39 4.19
N ARG A 193 -26.71 -2.57 5.25
CA ARG A 193 -27.42 -1.29 5.18
C ARG A 193 -26.69 -0.26 4.32
N VAL A 194 -25.38 -0.06 4.56
CA VAL A 194 -24.55 0.87 3.76
C VAL A 194 -24.51 0.47 2.29
N ASN A 195 -24.43 -0.83 2.00
CA ASN A 195 -24.50 -1.33 0.63
C ASN A 195 -25.85 -1.02 -0.02
N TYR A 196 -26.95 -1.19 0.73
CA TYR A 196 -28.30 -0.87 0.25
C TYR A 196 -28.45 0.62 -0.05
N GLU A 197 -28.05 1.49 0.89
CA GLU A 197 -28.08 2.95 0.73
C GLU A 197 -27.28 3.41 -0.49
N LEU A 198 -26.03 2.94 -0.65
CA LEU A 198 -25.22 3.23 -1.83
C LEU A 198 -25.91 2.77 -3.13
N TRP A 199 -26.54 1.60 -3.10
CA TRP A 199 -27.21 1.08 -4.29
C TRP A 199 -28.44 1.93 -4.64
N GLU A 200 -29.28 2.26 -3.66
CA GLU A 200 -30.47 3.08 -3.84
C GLU A 200 -30.11 4.51 -4.27
N ASP A 201 -29.14 5.16 -3.63
CA ASP A 201 -28.87 6.57 -3.88
C ASP A 201 -28.11 6.80 -5.21
N VAL A 202 -27.26 5.85 -5.59
CA VAL A 202 -26.31 6.02 -6.69
C VAL A 202 -26.43 4.94 -7.76
N LEU A 203 -26.25 3.66 -7.39
CA LEU A 203 -26.05 2.61 -8.39
C LEU A 203 -27.31 2.31 -9.21
N GLN A 204 -28.50 2.46 -8.62
CA GLN A 204 -29.74 2.06 -9.28
C GLN A 204 -30.05 2.83 -10.57
N LYS A 205 -29.52 4.06 -10.68
CA LYS A 205 -29.73 4.92 -11.85
C LYS A 205 -29.16 4.30 -13.12
N GLU A 206 -28.08 3.54 -12.98
CA GLU A 206 -27.37 2.89 -14.08
C GLU A 206 -27.59 1.37 -14.08
N LEU A 207 -27.60 0.72 -12.91
CA LEU A 207 -27.64 -0.73 -12.78
C LEU A 207 -29.04 -1.31 -12.53
N GLY A 208 -30.04 -0.46 -12.28
CA GLY A 208 -31.38 -0.90 -11.87
C GLY A 208 -31.44 -1.30 -10.39
N PRO A 209 -32.56 -1.90 -9.94
CA PRO A 209 -32.76 -2.23 -8.53
C PRO A 209 -31.71 -3.23 -8.01
N PRO A 210 -31.41 -3.22 -6.70
CA PRO A 210 -30.45 -4.16 -6.12
C PRO A 210 -30.90 -5.62 -6.33
N PRO A 211 -29.99 -6.54 -6.66
CA PRO A 211 -30.33 -7.96 -6.81
C PRO A 211 -30.93 -8.53 -5.53
N GLU A 212 -32.11 -9.15 -5.64
CA GLU A 212 -32.87 -9.69 -4.50
C GLU A 212 -32.06 -10.71 -3.67
N LEU A 213 -31.26 -11.54 -4.36
CA LEU A 213 -30.41 -12.57 -3.73
C LEU A 213 -29.02 -12.04 -3.34
N GLY A 214 -28.76 -10.75 -3.54
CA GLY A 214 -27.42 -10.17 -3.40
C GLY A 214 -26.47 -10.55 -4.53
N ILE A 215 -25.18 -10.36 -4.29
CA ILE A 215 -24.11 -10.67 -5.23
C ILE A 215 -23.04 -11.55 -4.57
N VAL A 216 -22.44 -12.42 -5.38
CA VAL A 216 -21.21 -13.14 -5.02
C VAL A 216 -20.07 -12.54 -5.82
N THR A 217 -19.03 -12.10 -5.12
CA THR A 217 -17.85 -11.51 -5.75
C THR A 217 -16.58 -12.06 -5.10
N HIS A 218 -15.43 -11.71 -5.67
CA HIS A 218 -14.14 -12.01 -5.09
C HIS A 218 -13.75 -10.90 -4.11
N CYS A 219 -13.19 -11.29 -2.96
CA CYS A 219 -12.90 -10.35 -1.90
C CYS A 219 -11.97 -9.23 -2.38
N CYS A 220 -12.12 -8.09 -1.70
CA CYS A 220 -11.00 -7.19 -1.47
C CYS A 220 -10.52 -6.49 -2.75
N ALA A 221 -11.42 -6.24 -3.71
CA ALA A 221 -11.21 -5.27 -4.80
C ALA A 221 -9.83 -5.35 -5.51
N THR A 222 -9.36 -6.56 -5.81
CA THR A 222 -8.13 -6.80 -6.58
C THR A 222 -8.48 -7.58 -7.84
N PHE A 223 -8.44 -6.91 -8.99
CA PHE A 223 -8.94 -7.47 -10.26
C PHE A 223 -8.32 -6.75 -11.46
N ALA A 224 -8.36 -7.40 -12.62
CA ALA A 224 -8.12 -6.79 -13.91
C ALA A 224 -9.42 -6.62 -14.69
N ILE A 225 -9.53 -5.54 -15.44
CA ILE A 225 -10.72 -5.19 -16.22
C ILE A 225 -10.31 -4.62 -17.58
N LYS A 226 -11.09 -4.89 -18.61
CA LYS A 226 -10.87 -4.32 -19.95
C LYS A 226 -11.49 -2.94 -20.09
N ARG A 227 -10.94 -2.16 -21.03
CA ARG A 227 -11.46 -0.85 -21.41
C ARG A 227 -12.96 -0.87 -21.66
N GLU A 228 -13.42 -1.79 -22.51
CA GLU A 228 -14.83 -1.85 -22.90
C GLU A 228 -15.78 -2.14 -21.74
N ALA A 229 -15.32 -2.85 -20.70
CA ALA A 229 -16.13 -3.09 -19.51
C ALA A 229 -16.25 -1.83 -18.65
N ILE A 230 -15.23 -0.97 -18.64
CA ILE A 230 -15.33 0.37 -18.02
C ILE A 230 -16.21 1.29 -18.89
N LEU A 231 -16.03 1.27 -20.21
CA LEU A 231 -16.80 2.11 -21.13
C LEU A 231 -18.25 1.65 -21.33
N ALA A 232 -18.64 0.51 -20.77
CA ALA A 232 -20.03 0.07 -20.73
C ALA A 232 -20.92 0.99 -19.90
N HIS A 233 -20.33 1.81 -19.02
CA HIS A 233 -21.03 2.81 -18.21
C HIS A 233 -20.45 4.20 -18.47
N PRO A 234 -21.28 5.25 -18.49
CA PRO A 234 -20.82 6.61 -18.80
C PRO A 234 -19.88 7.16 -17.72
N ALA A 235 -19.01 8.11 -18.07
CA ALA A 235 -18.07 8.71 -17.11
C ALA A 235 -18.75 9.25 -15.84
N ILE A 236 -19.95 9.82 -16.00
CA ILE A 236 -20.73 10.39 -14.89
C ILE A 236 -21.12 9.34 -13.85
N PHE A 237 -21.33 8.08 -14.24
CA PHE A 237 -21.61 6.99 -13.31
C PHE A 237 -20.48 6.82 -12.29
N TYR A 238 -19.23 6.86 -12.77
CA TYR A 238 -18.05 6.75 -11.90
C TYR A 238 -17.87 7.99 -11.01
N SER A 239 -18.15 9.18 -11.54
CA SER A 239 -18.10 10.43 -10.77
C SER A 239 -19.14 10.45 -9.66
N ASP A 240 -20.38 10.05 -9.93
CA ASP A 240 -21.47 10.01 -8.95
C ASP A 240 -21.12 9.06 -7.79
N ILE A 241 -20.49 7.91 -8.06
CA ILE A 241 -20.02 6.99 -7.02
C ILE A 241 -18.90 7.65 -6.20
N LEU A 242 -17.91 8.27 -6.85
CA LEU A 242 -16.78 8.90 -6.15
C LEU A 242 -17.24 10.06 -5.24
N ASP A 243 -18.22 10.85 -5.69
CA ASP A 243 -18.75 11.99 -4.94
C ASP A 243 -19.60 11.54 -3.74
N TYR A 244 -20.25 10.36 -3.84
CA TYR A 244 -21.01 9.79 -2.74
C TYR A 244 -20.13 9.21 -1.63
N ILE A 245 -19.03 8.53 -1.98
CA ILE A 245 -18.19 7.77 -1.03
C ILE A 245 -17.20 8.61 -0.24
#